data_AF-A0A9Y2MVP1-F1
#
_entry.id   AF-A0A9Y2MVP1-F1
#
_cell.length_a   1.000
_cell.length_b   1.000
_cell.length_c   1.000
_cell.angle_alpha   90.00
_cell.angle_beta   90.00
_cell.angle_gamma   90.00
#
_symmetry.space_group_name_H-M   'P 1'
#
loop_
_entity.id
_entity.type
_entity.pdbx_description
1 polymer ?
#
loop_
_entity_poly.entity_id
_entity_poly.type
_entity_poly.pdbx_seq_one_letter_code
_entity_poly.pdbx_strand_id
1 'polypeptide(L)'
;MTFLHEGDLAAFAPGSPIVDVSCDEGMGFSWARTTTFAHPSFVVGDGITYYAVDHSPPYLWNSATWEISEALLPFLGTVLGGPSAWDGDETVRRAIEIRDGVVRNPAVLAFQDRAAEYPHLVE
;
A
#
# COMPACT_ATOMS: atom_id res chain seq x y z
N MET A 1 -4.92 10.49 6.50
CA MET A 1 -4.84 10.97 7.90
C MET A 1 -3.40 11.36 8.12
N THR A 2 -3.14 12.63 8.46
CA THR A 2 -1.78 13.12 8.71
C THR A 2 -1.44 13.01 10.19
N PHE A 3 -0.31 12.39 10.52
CA PHE A 3 0.11 12.17 11.90
C PHE A 3 1.04 13.28 12.41
N LEU A 4 1.89 13.81 11.53
CA LEU A 4 2.87 14.85 11.86
C LEU A 4 2.82 15.98 10.85
N HIS A 5 2.79 17.21 11.37
CA HIS A 5 2.80 18.44 10.59
C HIS A 5 4.10 19.20 10.77
N GLU A 6 4.48 20.06 9.83
CA GLU A 6 5.77 20.78 9.87
C GLU A 6 5.98 21.54 11.20
N GLY A 7 4.90 21.95 11.88
CA GLY A 7 4.97 22.54 13.21
C GLY A 7 5.51 21.62 14.31
N ASP A 8 5.43 20.30 14.13
CA ASP A 8 5.92 19.29 15.08
C ASP A 8 7.44 19.03 14.94
N LEU A 9 8.09 19.56 13.90
CA LEU A 9 9.51 19.33 13.63
C LEU A 9 10.42 19.77 14.78
N ALA A 10 10.02 20.80 15.53
CA ALA A 10 10.77 21.30 16.68
C ALA A 10 10.84 20.32 17.86
N ALA A 11 9.97 19.29 17.88
CA ALA A 11 10.00 18.25 18.92
C ALA A 11 11.07 17.17 18.66
N PHE A 12 11.62 17.10 17.45
CA PHE A 12 12.66 16.14 17.11
C PHE A 12 14.05 16.62 17.54
N ALA A 13 14.93 15.69 17.89
CA ALA A 13 16.33 16.01 18.09
C ALA A 13 16.95 16.47 16.75
N PRO A 14 17.83 17.50 16.74
CA PRO A 14 18.52 17.92 15.53
C PRO A 14 19.25 16.76 14.84
N GLY A 15 19.12 16.66 13.51
CA GLY A 15 19.74 15.57 12.72
C GLY A 15 18.99 14.24 12.73
N SER A 16 17.80 14.17 13.35
CA SER A 16 16.99 12.94 13.39
C SER A 16 16.64 12.45 11.97
N PRO A 17 16.75 11.15 11.69
CA PRO A 17 16.21 10.56 10.47
C PRO A 17 14.72 10.20 10.64
N ILE A 18 13.94 10.44 9.60
CA ILE A 18 12.58 9.90 9.45
C ILE A 18 12.58 8.99 8.23
N VAL A 19 12.15 7.74 8.43
CA VAL A 19 12.01 6.74 7.37
C VAL A 19 10.51 6.50 7.18
N ASP A 20 9.97 7.07 6.12
CA ASP A 20 8.60 6.81 5.69
C ASP A 20 8.59 5.62 4.74
N VAL A 21 7.86 4.57 5.11
CA VAL A 21 7.72 3.34 4.30
C VAL A 21 6.49 3.43 3.41
N SER A 22 5.45 4.17 3.83
CA SER A 22 4.24 4.36 3.03
C SER A 22 4.47 5.30 1.85
N CYS A 23 5.25 6.37 2.06
CA CYS A 23 5.65 7.37 1.07
C CYS A 23 4.49 8.07 0.34
N ASP A 24 3.25 7.83 0.75
CA ASP A 24 2.04 8.35 0.12
C ASP A 24 1.93 9.86 0.37
N GLU A 25 1.82 10.64 -0.71
CA GLU A 25 1.73 12.10 -0.63
C GLU A 25 0.56 12.54 0.24
N GLY A 26 0.83 13.41 1.21
CA GLY A 26 -0.18 13.96 2.12
C GLY A 26 -0.74 12.99 3.16
N MET A 27 -0.17 11.78 3.29
CA MET A 27 -0.58 10.81 4.31
C MET A 27 0.19 11.02 5.60
N GLY A 28 1.12 10.14 5.97
CA GLY A 28 1.67 10.11 7.33
C GLY A 28 2.28 11.42 7.83
N PHE A 29 2.83 12.23 6.93
CA PHE A 29 3.47 13.51 7.21
C PHE A 29 2.96 14.60 6.26
N SER A 30 2.85 15.84 6.72
CA SER A 30 2.41 16.95 5.85
C SER A 30 3.42 17.28 4.73
N TRP A 31 4.67 16.86 4.90
CA TRP A 31 5.75 16.99 3.90
C TRP A 31 6.05 15.66 3.19
N ALA A 32 5.19 14.63 3.35
CA ALA A 32 5.39 13.34 2.73
C ALA A 32 5.45 13.47 1.21
N ARG A 33 6.56 13.01 0.64
CA ARG A 33 6.81 12.97 -0.80
C ARG A 33 7.71 11.78 -1.10
N THR A 34 7.31 10.96 -2.05
CA THR A 34 8.08 9.80 -2.51
C THR A 34 9.44 10.24 -3.09
N THR A 35 10.48 9.49 -2.76
CA THR A 35 11.83 9.69 -3.26
C THR A 35 12.26 8.52 -4.16
N THR A 36 13.46 8.59 -4.74
CA THR A 36 13.98 7.54 -5.62
C THR A 36 15.29 7.00 -5.10
N PHE A 37 15.72 5.82 -5.51
CA PHE A 37 17.05 5.31 -5.12
C PHE A 37 18.22 6.24 -5.50
N ALA A 38 18.10 7.01 -6.59
CA ALA A 38 19.11 7.99 -6.99
C ALA A 38 19.13 9.22 -6.08
N HIS A 39 17.97 9.61 -5.54
CA HIS A 39 17.79 10.74 -4.63
C HIS A 39 16.93 10.30 -3.44
N PRO A 40 17.48 9.49 -2.50
CA PRO A 40 16.67 8.71 -1.55
C PRO A 40 16.12 9.52 -0.39
N SER A 41 16.66 10.71 -0.16
CA SER A 41 16.26 11.56 0.96
C SER A 41 16.38 13.04 0.64
N PHE A 42 15.72 13.86 1.45
CA PHE A 42 15.88 15.30 1.47
C PHE A 42 15.78 15.82 2.91
N VAL A 43 16.22 17.06 3.12
CA VAL A 43 16.14 17.71 4.43
C VAL A 43 14.79 18.39 4.60
N VAL A 44 14.19 18.25 5.78
CA VAL A 44 12.94 18.89 6.18
C VAL A 44 13.21 19.75 7.42
N GLY A 45 12.71 20.99 7.41
CA GLY A 45 12.95 21.97 8.47
C GLY A 45 14.44 22.18 8.77
N ASP A 46 14.77 22.33 10.06
CA ASP A 46 16.13 22.58 10.54
C ASP A 46 16.92 21.28 10.77
N GLY A 47 17.11 20.51 9.68
CA GLY A 47 18.11 19.44 9.62
C GLY A 47 17.60 18.01 9.86
N ILE A 48 16.29 17.76 9.76
CA ILE A 48 15.75 16.40 9.78
C ILE A 48 15.95 15.76 8.41
N THR A 49 16.48 14.55 8.37
CA THR A 49 16.66 13.81 7.12
C THR A 49 15.45 12.92 6.87
N TYR A 50 14.73 13.17 5.79
CA TYR A 50 13.54 12.40 5.42
C TYR A 50 13.85 11.43 4.27
N TYR A 51 13.75 10.13 4.53
CA TYR A 51 13.89 9.06 3.56
C TYR A 51 12.51 8.48 3.24
N ALA A 52 12.16 8.37 1.96
CA ALA A 52 10.85 7.91 1.51
C ALA A 52 10.92 7.19 0.16
N VAL A 53 11.89 6.27 0.02
CA VAL A 53 11.98 5.45 -1.19
C VAL A 53 10.88 4.40 -1.14
N ASP A 54 9.92 4.53 -2.03
CA ASP A 54 8.85 3.55 -2.19
C ASP A 54 9.36 2.27 -2.89
N HIS A 55 8.61 1.18 -2.76
CA HIS A 55 8.88 -0.10 -3.39
C HIS A 55 10.31 -0.58 -3.14
N SER A 56 10.74 -0.52 -1.88
CA SER A 56 12.03 -1.07 -1.45
C SER A 56 12.16 -2.59 -1.55
N PRO A 57 11.10 -3.43 -1.43
CA PRO A 57 11.25 -4.89 -1.56
C PRO A 57 11.85 -5.38 -2.90
N PRO A 58 11.52 -4.80 -4.07
CA PRO A 58 12.23 -5.05 -5.33
C PRO A 58 13.76 -4.91 -5.27
N TYR A 59 14.31 -4.06 -4.41
CA TYR A 59 15.77 -3.95 -4.25
C TYR A 59 16.36 -5.19 -3.57
N LEU A 60 15.57 -5.86 -2.72
CA LEU A 60 15.89 -7.13 -2.07
C LEU A 60 15.13 -8.29 -2.72
N TRP A 61 15.02 -8.26 -4.06
CA TRP A 61 14.17 -9.15 -4.86
C TRP A 61 14.29 -10.64 -4.48
N ASN A 62 15.50 -11.13 -4.17
CA ASN A 62 15.72 -12.54 -3.86
C ASN A 62 14.99 -12.94 -2.57
N SER A 63 15.14 -12.13 -1.52
CA SER A 63 14.42 -12.34 -0.26
C SER A 63 12.93 -12.07 -0.41
N ALA A 64 12.55 -10.97 -1.06
CA ALA A 64 11.15 -10.62 -1.26
C ALA A 64 10.38 -11.72 -2.02
N THR A 65 11.00 -12.29 -3.06
CA THR A 65 10.41 -13.41 -3.83
C THR A 65 10.20 -14.63 -2.95
N TRP A 66 11.18 -14.98 -2.11
CA TRP A 66 11.08 -16.12 -1.22
C TRP A 66 9.92 -15.96 -0.24
N GLU A 67 9.90 -14.85 0.50
CA GLU A 67 8.89 -14.59 1.54
C GLU A 67 7.47 -14.49 0.96
N ILE A 68 7.30 -13.79 -0.17
CA ILE A 68 5.99 -13.68 -0.84
C ILE A 68 5.56 -15.06 -1.35
N SER A 69 6.47 -15.85 -1.91
CA SER A 69 6.13 -17.20 -2.40
C SER A 69 5.69 -18.10 -1.25
N GLU A 70 6.45 -18.14 -0.15
CA GLU A 70 6.08 -18.94 1.03
C GLU A 70 4.72 -18.55 1.59
N ALA A 71 4.41 -17.25 1.66
CA ALA A 71 3.11 -16.77 2.12
C ALA A 71 1.95 -17.15 1.18
N LEU A 72 2.20 -17.23 -0.14
CA LEU A 72 1.17 -17.53 -1.15
C LEU A 72 0.99 -19.03 -1.42
N LEU A 73 2.03 -19.85 -1.21
CA LEU A 73 2.02 -21.29 -1.50
C LEU A 73 0.81 -22.04 -0.91
N PRO A 74 0.38 -21.78 0.35
CA PRO A 74 -0.80 -22.45 0.92
C PRO A 74 -2.10 -22.22 0.15
N PHE A 75 -2.23 -21.07 -0.53
CA PHE A 75 -3.44 -20.67 -1.26
C PHE A 75 -3.42 -21.10 -2.73
N LEU A 76 -2.27 -21.52 -3.25
CA LEU A 76 -2.10 -21.84 -4.67
C LEU A 76 -3.08 -22.93 -5.14
N GLY A 77 -3.26 -23.98 -4.33
CA GLY A 77 -4.23 -25.05 -4.65
C GLY A 77 -5.67 -24.54 -4.73
N THR A 78 -6.08 -23.70 -3.78
CA THR A 78 -7.40 -23.07 -3.76
C THR A 78 -7.61 -22.18 -4.99
N VAL A 79 -6.62 -21.33 -5.32
CA VAL A 79 -6.68 -20.43 -6.48
C VAL A 79 -6.80 -21.24 -7.78
N LEU A 80 -6.01 -22.31 -7.94
CA LEU A 80 -6.07 -23.17 -9.12
C LEU A 80 -7.35 -24.04 -9.19
N GLY A 81 -8.00 -24.29 -8.06
CA GLY A 81 -9.25 -25.08 -7.96
C GLY A 81 -10.50 -24.39 -8.52
N GLY A 82 -10.41 -23.10 -8.84
CA GLY A 82 -11.49 -22.34 -9.48
C GLY A 82 -12.61 -21.88 -8.54
N PRO A 83 -13.71 -21.33 -9.08
CA PRO A 83 -14.70 -20.57 -8.31
C PRO A 83 -15.28 -21.28 -7.09
N SER A 84 -15.57 -22.58 -7.21
CA SER A 84 -16.07 -23.38 -6.09
C SER A 84 -15.06 -23.49 -4.95
N ALA A 85 -13.77 -23.64 -5.27
CA ALA A 85 -12.70 -23.66 -4.28
C ALA A 85 -12.49 -22.29 -3.63
N TRP A 86 -12.58 -21.21 -4.42
CA TRP A 86 -12.48 -19.85 -3.92
C TRP A 86 -13.59 -19.54 -2.91
N ASP A 87 -14.83 -19.97 -3.19
CA ASP A 87 -15.98 -19.76 -2.30
C ASP A 87 -15.87 -20.57 -1.00
N GLY A 88 -15.16 -21.70 -1.02
CA GLY A 88 -14.90 -22.55 0.14
C GLY A 88 -13.77 -22.09 1.06
N ASP A 89 -12.95 -21.13 0.63
CA ASP A 89 -11.83 -20.57 1.41
C ASP A 89 -12.12 -19.12 1.79
N GLU A 90 -12.23 -18.82 3.09
CA GLU A 90 -12.60 -17.48 3.53
C GLU A 90 -11.58 -16.42 3.08
N THR A 91 -10.29 -16.73 3.12
CA THR A 91 -9.22 -15.79 2.78
C THR A 91 -9.27 -15.46 1.30
N VAL A 92 -9.31 -16.47 0.44
CA VAL A 92 -9.38 -16.28 -1.02
C VAL A 92 -10.70 -15.60 -1.40
N ARG A 93 -11.84 -16.03 -0.83
CA ARG A 93 -13.15 -15.41 -1.10
C ARG A 93 -13.14 -13.91 -0.77
N ARG A 94 -12.52 -13.50 0.33
CA ARG A 94 -12.42 -12.09 0.75
C ARG A 94 -11.42 -11.29 -0.09
N ALA A 95 -10.44 -11.96 -0.70
CA ALA A 95 -9.44 -11.33 -1.57
C ALA A 95 -9.93 -11.12 -3.02
N ILE A 96 -11.15 -11.55 -3.37
CA ILE A 96 -11.73 -11.33 -4.70
C ILE A 96 -12.14 -9.86 -4.85
N GLU A 97 -11.37 -9.11 -5.63
CA GLU A 97 -11.67 -7.73 -6.00
C GLU A 97 -12.75 -7.63 -7.09
N ILE A 98 -12.67 -8.51 -8.11
CA ILE A 98 -13.58 -8.54 -9.27
C ILE A 98 -13.89 -9.99 -9.60
N ARG A 99 -15.16 -10.31 -9.89
CA ARG A 99 -15.59 -11.64 -10.34
C ARG A 99 -16.68 -11.52 -11.38
N ASP A 100 -16.55 -12.28 -12.46
CA ASP A 100 -17.52 -12.35 -13.56
C ASP A 100 -17.90 -10.95 -14.11
N GLY A 101 -16.91 -10.04 -14.15
CA GLY A 101 -17.09 -8.65 -14.61
C GLY A 101 -17.71 -7.70 -13.58
N VAL A 102 -17.99 -8.16 -12.36
CA VAL A 102 -18.59 -7.37 -11.28
C VAL A 102 -17.54 -7.05 -10.22
N VAL A 103 -17.43 -5.78 -9.82
CA VAL A 103 -16.54 -5.37 -8.73
C VAL A 103 -17.17 -5.82 -7.41
N ARG A 104 -16.42 -6.59 -6.62
CA ARG A 104 -16.87 -7.15 -5.33
C ARG A 104 -16.39 -6.35 -4.15
N ASN A 105 -15.26 -5.64 -4.29
CA ASN A 105 -14.72 -4.80 -3.24
C ASN A 105 -15.42 -3.42 -3.20
N PRO A 106 -16.19 -3.11 -2.15
CA PRO A 106 -16.88 -1.84 -2.03
C PRO A 106 -15.92 -0.65 -1.92
N ALA A 107 -14.69 -0.85 -1.45
CA ALA A 107 -13.69 0.22 -1.38
C ALA A 107 -13.26 0.72 -2.77
N VAL A 108 -13.20 -0.19 -3.77
CA VAL A 108 -12.91 0.19 -5.16
C VAL A 108 -14.05 1.03 -5.73
N LEU A 109 -15.30 0.66 -5.44
CA LEU A 109 -16.49 1.41 -5.89
C LEU A 109 -16.55 2.80 -5.24
N ALA A 110 -16.35 2.87 -3.92
CA ALA A 110 -16.34 4.13 -3.19
C ALA A 110 -15.20 5.06 -3.65
N PHE A 111 -14.01 4.52 -3.92
CA PHE A 111 -12.88 5.29 -4.44
C PHE A 111 -13.16 5.89 -5.83
N GLN A 112 -13.94 5.19 -6.65
CA GLN A 112 -14.27 5.61 -8.02
C GLN A 112 -15.61 6.34 -8.15
N ASP A 113 -16.29 6.63 -7.03
CA ASP A 113 -17.62 7.23 -6.99
C ASP A 113 -18.64 6.46 -7.86
N ARG A 114 -18.76 5.15 -7.59
CA ARG A 114 -19.63 4.25 -8.35
C ARG A 114 -20.72 3.63 -7.49
N ALA A 115 -21.88 3.45 -8.10
CA ALA A 115 -23.01 2.75 -7.50
C ALA A 115 -22.65 1.32 -7.06
N ALA A 116 -23.20 0.91 -5.92
CA ALA A 116 -22.98 -0.43 -5.35
C ALA A 116 -23.54 -1.56 -6.24
N GLU A 117 -24.64 -1.28 -6.95
CA GLU A 117 -25.27 -2.25 -7.85
C GLU A 117 -24.62 -2.23 -9.23
N TYR A 118 -24.40 -3.42 -9.78
CA TYR A 118 -23.97 -3.57 -11.18
C TYR A 118 -25.01 -2.90 -12.12
N PRO A 119 -24.62 -2.10 -13.12
CA PRO A 119 -23.30 -2.03 -13.76
C PRO A 119 -22.31 -1.01 -13.15
N HIS A 120 -22.49 -0.61 -11.89
CA HIS A 120 -21.60 0.33 -11.19
C HIS A 120 -21.45 1.66 -11.94
N LEU A 121 -22.58 2.28 -12.28
CA LEU A 121 -22.61 3.61 -12.90
C LEU A 121 -21.87 4.62 -12.02
N VAL A 122 -21.19 5.58 -12.66
CA VAL A 122 -20.55 6.69 -11.97
C VAL A 122 -21.64 7.62 -11.46
N GLU A 123 -21.57 7.98 -10.18
CA GLU A 123 -22.47 8.94 -9.53
C GLU A 123 -21.96 10.38 -9.62
#